data_AF-A0A328NIH7-F1
#
_entry.id   AF-A0A328NIH7-F1
#
_cell.length_a   1.000
_cell.length_b   1.000
_cell.length_c   1.000
_cell.angle_alpha   90.00
_cell.angle_beta   90.00
_cell.angle_gamma   90.00
#
_symmetry.space_group_name_H-M   'P 1'
#
loop_
_entity.id
_entity.type
_entity.pdbx_description
1 polymer ?
#
loop_
_entity_poly.entity_id
_entity_poly.type
_entity_poly.pdbx_seq_one_letter_code
_entity_poly.pdbx_strand_id
1 'polypeptide(L)'
;MTLLDSGAAITVGPLRTVPNYITAVRTVAAVTVGIVALVFGSVALMAVSYGIYWIGDVLDGWAARRLGQETRAGAVFDIVSDRACTAVLCVGLVSLVPDVAVVAVVFLLSFLVLDTMLSLAFLCWPVLSPNYFHLVDRRVWALNWSPVAKVANTAGVIGAIAFGQYLLALGVAVAVVAVKLWSVAAVVRLLERDGRA
;
A
#
# COMPACT_ATOMS: atom_id res chain seq x y z
N MET A 1 -1.42 21.81 15.90
CA MET A 1 -0.37 21.08 15.17
C MET A 1 -0.76 21.03 13.70
N THR A 2 -1.20 22.16 13.14
CA THR A 2 -0.42 23.28 12.55
C THR A 2 0.16 22.85 11.21
N LEU A 3 -0.53 23.26 10.15
CA LEU A 3 0.01 23.35 8.79
C LEU A 3 1.41 23.94 8.91
N LEU A 4 2.43 23.18 8.50
CA LEU A 4 3.81 23.66 8.53
C LEU A 4 3.87 24.94 7.70
N ASP A 5 4.44 26.00 8.29
CA ASP A 5 4.66 27.29 7.66
C ASP A 5 5.18 27.10 6.23
N SER A 6 4.66 27.90 5.31
CA SER A 6 5.00 27.89 3.88
C SER A 6 6.49 28.17 3.56
N GLY A 7 7.35 28.29 4.58
CA GLY A 7 8.81 28.41 4.49
C GLY A 7 9.60 27.36 5.29
N ALA A 8 8.96 26.42 5.98
CA ALA A 8 9.66 25.30 6.62
C ALA A 8 10.09 24.30 5.54
N ALA A 9 11.40 24.09 5.39
CA ALA A 9 11.93 23.12 4.45
C ALA A 9 11.29 21.75 4.71
N ILE A 10 10.65 21.18 3.69
CA ILE A 10 10.08 19.83 3.75
C ILE A 10 11.24 18.84 3.95
N THR A 11 11.41 18.34 5.16
CA THR A 11 12.48 17.38 5.47
C THR A 11 12.03 15.94 5.20
N VAL A 12 12.91 15.15 4.60
CA VAL A 12 12.67 13.71 4.37
C VAL A 12 12.64 12.89 5.68
N GLY A 13 13.32 13.36 6.72
CA GLY A 13 13.48 12.67 8.00
C GLY A 13 14.61 11.62 7.98
N PRO A 14 15.04 11.11 9.15
CA PRO A 14 16.08 10.10 9.24
C PRO A 14 15.65 8.75 8.65
N LEU A 15 16.58 8.06 7.98
CA LEU A 15 16.35 6.72 7.44
C LEU A 15 16.59 5.59 8.46
N ARG A 16 17.47 5.83 9.44
CA ARG A 16 17.83 4.83 10.46
C ARG A 16 16.86 4.93 11.63
N THR A 17 15.67 4.38 11.45
CA THR A 17 14.61 4.35 12.46
C THR A 17 14.18 2.91 12.71
N VAL A 18 13.63 2.63 13.89
CA VAL A 18 13.08 1.31 14.22
C VAL A 18 12.05 0.83 13.20
N PRO A 19 11.04 1.63 12.78
CA PRO A 19 10.09 1.21 11.76
C PRO A 19 10.76 0.87 10.43
N ASN A 20 11.74 1.65 9.97
CA ASN A 20 12.42 1.34 8.69
C ASN A 20 13.24 0.05 8.78
N TYR A 21 13.83 -0.29 9.93
CA TYR A 21 14.46 -1.60 10.10
C TYR A 21 13.43 -2.73 10.03
N ILE A 22 12.24 -2.55 10.62
CA ILE A 22 11.15 -3.53 10.53
C ILE A 22 10.71 -3.68 9.07
N THR A 23 10.49 -2.57 8.35
CA THR A 23 10.15 -2.57 6.92
C THR A 23 11.21 -3.32 6.10
N ALA A 24 12.50 -3.04 6.31
CA ALA A 24 13.57 -3.73 5.58
C ALA A 24 13.57 -5.24 5.84
N VAL A 25 13.48 -5.65 7.11
CA VAL A 25 13.49 -7.06 7.51
C VAL A 25 12.24 -7.79 6.99
N ARG A 26 11.04 -7.22 7.12
CA ARG A 26 9.81 -7.84 6.62
C ARG A 26 9.85 -8.03 5.11
N THR A 27 10.39 -7.05 4.37
CA THR A 27 10.43 -7.10 2.92
C THR A 27 11.38 -8.17 2.42
N VAL A 28 12.61 -8.20 2.97
CA VAL A 28 13.58 -9.24 2.60
C VAL A 28 13.01 -10.62 2.94
N ALA A 29 12.48 -10.80 4.15
CA ALA A 29 11.93 -12.08 4.58
C ALA A 29 10.74 -12.53 3.71
N ALA A 30 9.74 -11.66 3.48
CA ALA A 30 8.58 -12.00 2.66
C ALA A 30 8.95 -12.26 1.18
N VAL A 31 9.82 -11.45 0.59
CA VAL A 31 10.25 -11.69 -0.80
C VAL A 31 11.01 -13.01 -0.90
N THR A 32 11.96 -13.27 -0.01
CA THR A 32 12.73 -14.52 -0.02
C THR A 32 11.84 -15.74 0.20
N VAL A 33 10.99 -15.74 1.23
CA VAL A 33 10.09 -16.87 1.51
C VAL A 33 9.06 -17.03 0.38
N GLY A 34 8.59 -15.94 -0.22
CA GLY A 34 7.67 -15.97 -1.37
C GLY A 34 8.30 -16.59 -2.62
N ILE A 35 9.56 -16.25 -2.92
CA ILE A 35 10.31 -16.87 -4.03
C ILE A 35 10.56 -18.36 -3.75
N VAL A 36 10.96 -18.71 -2.53
CA VAL A 36 11.13 -20.12 -2.14
C VAL A 36 9.81 -20.88 -2.30
N ALA A 37 8.69 -20.31 -1.83
CA ALA A 37 7.37 -20.90 -1.98
C ALA A 37 7.00 -21.17 -3.45
N LEU A 38 7.32 -20.23 -4.34
CA LEU A 38 7.16 -20.37 -5.79
C LEU A 38 7.99 -21.53 -6.36
N VAL A 39 9.29 -21.58 -6.04
CA VAL A 39 10.21 -22.61 -6.54
C VAL A 39 9.77 -24.01 -6.11
N PHE A 40 9.26 -24.16 -4.89
CA PHE A 40 8.81 -25.44 -4.35
C PHE A 40 7.31 -25.74 -4.57
N GLY A 41 6.56 -24.84 -5.20
CA GLY A 41 5.11 -25.01 -5.40
C GLY A 41 4.33 -25.10 -4.07
N SER A 42 4.79 -24.47 -3.00
CA SER A 42 4.27 -24.66 -1.64
C SER A 42 3.28 -23.57 -1.23
N VAL A 43 1.99 -23.92 -1.17
CA VAL A 43 0.93 -23.05 -0.66
C VAL A 43 1.17 -22.67 0.81
N ALA A 44 1.69 -23.59 1.62
CA ALA A 44 1.99 -23.32 3.02
C ALA A 44 3.09 -22.26 3.18
N LEU A 45 4.19 -22.35 2.42
CA LEU A 45 5.24 -21.33 2.45
C LEU A 45 4.74 -20.00 1.89
N MET A 46 3.86 -20.03 0.88
CA MET A 46 3.24 -18.81 0.36
C MET A 46 2.41 -18.11 1.44
N ALA A 47 1.60 -18.87 2.18
CA ALA A 47 0.80 -18.37 3.29
C ALA A 47 1.68 -17.80 4.42
N VAL A 48 2.78 -18.47 4.76
CA VAL A 48 3.78 -17.94 5.72
C VAL A 48 4.34 -16.61 5.23
N SER A 49 4.65 -16.50 3.94
CA SER A 49 5.19 -15.29 3.35
C SER A 49 4.22 -14.10 3.43
N TYR A 50 2.93 -14.33 3.12
CA TYR A 50 1.86 -13.36 3.34
C TYR A 50 1.76 -12.94 4.82
N GLY A 51 1.89 -13.91 5.74
CA GLY A 51 1.91 -13.65 7.18
C GLY A 51 3.06 -12.74 7.61
N ILE A 52 4.28 -13.01 7.14
CA ILE A 52 5.46 -12.17 7.40
C ILE A 52 5.22 -10.74 6.91
N TYR A 53 4.73 -10.61 5.67
CA TYR A 53 4.44 -9.31 5.07
C TYR A 53 3.42 -8.52 5.89
N TRP A 54 2.24 -9.08 6.17
CA TRP A 54 1.16 -8.37 6.88
C TRP A 54 1.50 -8.06 8.33
N ILE A 55 2.08 -9.00 9.07
CA ILE A 55 2.46 -8.76 10.46
C ILE A 55 3.54 -7.69 10.52
N GLY A 56 4.52 -7.74 9.62
CA GLY A 56 5.58 -6.74 9.54
C GLY A 56 5.05 -5.33 9.23
N ASP A 57 4.12 -5.22 8.27
CA ASP A 57 3.50 -3.95 7.85
C ASP A 57 2.68 -3.31 8.98
N VAL A 58 1.93 -4.13 9.73
CA VAL A 58 1.23 -3.62 10.92
C VAL A 58 2.23 -3.15 11.97
N LEU A 59 3.32 -3.90 12.16
CA LEU A 59 4.32 -3.64 13.18
C LEU A 59 5.15 -2.38 12.89
N ASP A 60 5.59 -2.15 11.65
CA ASP A 60 6.38 -0.95 11.32
C ASP A 60 5.53 0.33 11.49
N GLY A 61 4.30 0.34 11.02
CA GLY A 61 3.40 1.47 11.17
C GLY A 61 3.09 1.72 12.64
N TRP A 62 2.83 0.66 13.41
CA TRP A 62 2.61 0.77 14.85
C TRP A 62 3.83 1.35 15.56
N ALA A 63 5.03 0.84 15.26
CA ALA A 63 6.28 1.30 15.85
C ALA A 63 6.56 2.77 15.50
N ALA A 64 6.32 3.17 14.24
CA ALA A 64 6.51 4.55 13.81
C ALA A 64 5.66 5.53 14.63
N ARG A 65 4.36 5.23 14.79
CA ARG A 65 3.42 6.05 15.59
C ARG A 65 3.75 6.03 17.07
N ARG A 66 4.07 4.85 17.61
CA ARG A 66 4.30 4.68 19.06
C ARG A 66 5.61 5.33 19.53
N LEU A 67 6.62 5.31 18.68
CA LEU A 67 7.95 5.89 18.95
C LEU A 67 8.11 7.32 18.45
N GLY A 68 7.12 7.89 17.76
CA GLY A 68 7.22 9.21 17.14
C GLY A 68 8.30 9.27 16.05
N GLN A 69 8.52 8.17 15.34
CA GLN A 69 9.57 8.01 14.31
C GLN A 69 9.00 7.98 12.88
N GLU A 70 7.79 8.52 12.69
CA GLU A 70 7.22 8.66 11.36
C GLU A 70 8.04 9.67 10.54
N THR A 71 8.38 9.32 9.31
CA THR A 71 9.16 10.17 8.40
C THR A 71 8.60 10.08 6.98
N ARG A 72 8.83 11.10 6.15
CA ARG A 72 8.42 11.07 4.73
C ARG A 72 9.18 10.00 3.97
N ALA A 73 10.48 9.85 4.24
CA ALA A 73 11.28 8.80 3.63
C ALA A 73 10.83 7.40 4.08
N GLY A 74 10.49 7.22 5.35
CA GLY A 74 9.92 5.97 5.86
C GLY A 74 8.59 5.64 5.17
N ALA A 75 7.71 6.61 4.99
CA ALA A 75 6.45 6.40 4.26
C ALA A 75 6.67 5.99 2.80
N VAL A 76 7.66 6.58 2.10
CA VAL A 76 8.01 6.16 0.73
C VAL A 76 8.60 4.75 0.73
N PHE A 77 9.48 4.44 1.70
CA PHE A 77 10.11 3.13 1.80
C PHE A 77 9.08 2.03 2.07
N ASP A 78 8.12 2.28 2.95
CA ASP A 78 6.97 1.44 3.24
C ASP A 78 6.13 1.18 1.98
N ILE A 79 5.75 2.25 1.27
CA ILE A 79 5.02 2.17 0.00
C ILE A 79 5.74 1.27 -1.00
N VAL A 80 7.02 1.49 -1.26
CA VAL A 80 7.81 0.71 -2.23
C VAL A 80 7.92 -0.76 -1.79
N SER A 81 8.16 -0.98 -0.51
CA SER A 81 8.29 -2.31 0.10
C SER A 81 7.01 -3.14 -0.03
N ASP A 82 5.85 -2.53 0.14
CA ASP A 82 4.57 -3.18 -0.07
C ASP A 82 4.36 -3.63 -1.51
N ARG A 83 4.80 -2.82 -2.48
CA ARG A 83 4.67 -3.17 -3.91
C ARG A 83 5.59 -4.33 -4.26
N ALA A 84 6.82 -4.33 -3.74
CA ALA A 84 7.75 -5.44 -3.92
C ALA A 84 7.19 -6.75 -3.35
N CYS A 85 6.72 -6.73 -2.09
CA CYS A 85 6.12 -7.91 -1.45
C CYS A 85 4.87 -8.37 -2.22
N THR A 86 3.93 -7.46 -2.48
CA THR A 86 2.67 -7.77 -3.13
C THR A 86 2.86 -8.30 -4.54
N ALA A 87 3.81 -7.78 -5.32
CA ALA A 87 4.12 -8.30 -6.65
C ALA A 87 4.55 -9.77 -6.60
N VAL A 88 5.54 -10.10 -5.76
CA VAL A 88 6.05 -11.48 -5.61
C VAL A 88 4.96 -12.42 -5.12
N LEU A 89 4.25 -12.01 -4.06
CA LEU A 89 3.22 -12.84 -3.43
C LEU A 89 2.02 -13.06 -4.34
N CYS A 90 1.59 -12.06 -5.10
CA CYS A 90 0.47 -12.17 -6.03
C CYS A 90 0.83 -13.05 -7.24
N VAL A 91 2.03 -12.90 -7.80
CA VAL A 91 2.54 -13.81 -8.85
C VAL A 91 2.61 -15.24 -8.30
N GLY A 92 3.09 -15.39 -7.06
CA GLY A 92 3.03 -16.60 -6.26
C GLY A 92 1.65 -17.24 -6.22
N LEU A 93 0.67 -16.45 -5.83
CA LEU A 93 -0.72 -16.88 -5.70
C LEU A 93 -1.30 -17.32 -7.05
N VAL A 94 -1.06 -16.58 -8.13
CA VAL A 94 -1.51 -16.96 -9.48
C VAL A 94 -0.88 -18.26 -9.95
N SER A 95 0.40 -18.49 -9.63
CA SER A 95 1.09 -19.73 -10.01
C SER A 95 0.52 -20.96 -9.28
N LEU A 96 0.05 -20.78 -8.04
CA LEU A 96 -0.47 -21.86 -7.21
C LEU A 96 -1.99 -22.05 -7.34
N VAL A 97 -2.71 -20.98 -7.68
CA VAL A 97 -4.17 -20.94 -7.84
C VAL A 97 -4.53 -20.18 -9.13
N PRO A 98 -4.41 -20.81 -10.31
CA PRO A 98 -4.54 -20.12 -11.59
C PRO A 98 -5.89 -19.40 -11.82
N ASP A 99 -6.97 -19.87 -11.18
CA ASP A 99 -8.30 -19.26 -11.29
C ASP A 99 -8.35 -17.80 -10.84
N VAL A 100 -7.39 -17.36 -10.02
CA VAL A 100 -7.31 -15.97 -9.55
C VAL A 100 -6.67 -15.02 -10.57
N ALA A 101 -6.15 -15.52 -11.71
CA ALA A 101 -5.33 -14.75 -12.64
C ALA A 101 -5.99 -13.43 -13.09
N VAL A 102 -7.28 -13.47 -13.45
CA VAL A 102 -8.00 -12.26 -13.90
C VAL A 102 -8.11 -11.23 -12.77
N VAL A 103 -8.45 -11.68 -11.56
CA VAL A 103 -8.52 -10.82 -10.37
C VAL A 103 -7.15 -10.23 -10.08
N ALA A 104 -6.10 -11.04 -10.13
CA ALA A 104 -4.72 -10.65 -9.88
C ALA A 104 -4.21 -9.61 -10.88
N VAL A 105 -4.53 -9.73 -12.18
CA VAL A 105 -4.15 -8.74 -13.19
C VAL A 105 -4.79 -7.38 -12.90
N VAL A 106 -6.10 -7.35 -12.64
CA VAL A 106 -6.81 -6.10 -12.32
C VAL A 106 -6.25 -5.49 -11.04
N PHE A 107 -6.06 -6.32 -10.00
CA PHE A 107 -5.51 -5.89 -8.73
C PHE A 107 -4.08 -5.36 -8.86
N LEU A 108 -3.19 -6.05 -9.57
CA LEU A 108 -1.79 -5.63 -9.72
C LEU A 108 -1.64 -4.35 -10.53
N LEU A 109 -2.39 -4.19 -11.63
CA LEU A 109 -2.38 -2.94 -12.39
C LEU A 109 -2.86 -1.76 -11.54
N SER A 110 -3.91 -1.99 -10.75
CA SER A 110 -4.40 -1.00 -9.79
C SER A 110 -3.35 -0.69 -8.72
N PHE A 111 -2.84 -1.71 -8.03
CA PHE A 111 -1.99 -1.57 -6.85
C PHE A 111 -0.57 -1.10 -7.17
N LEU A 112 0.06 -1.65 -8.21
CA LEU A 112 1.44 -1.33 -8.58
C LEU A 112 1.55 0.01 -9.32
N VAL A 113 0.52 0.43 -10.06
CA VAL A 113 0.58 1.64 -10.89
C VAL A 113 -0.28 2.75 -10.31
N LEU A 114 -1.60 2.61 -10.38
CA LEU A 114 -2.54 3.68 -10.02
C LEU A 114 -2.42 4.07 -8.55
N ASP A 115 -2.47 3.07 -7.67
CA ASP A 115 -2.38 3.27 -6.23
C ASP A 115 -0.99 3.71 -5.79
N THR A 116 0.08 3.30 -6.47
CA THR A 116 1.44 3.80 -6.21
C THR A 116 1.53 5.30 -6.52
N MET A 117 1.08 5.73 -7.70
CA MET A 117 1.10 7.16 -8.07
C MET A 117 0.25 7.98 -7.11
N LEU A 118 -0.95 7.49 -6.80
CA LEU A 118 -1.84 8.15 -5.84
C LEU A 118 -1.23 8.21 -4.43
N SER A 119 -0.62 7.11 -3.97
CA SER A 119 0.01 7.02 -2.64
C SER A 119 1.28 7.85 -2.55
N LEU A 120 2.00 8.12 -3.63
CA LEU A 120 3.15 9.02 -3.64
C LEU A 120 2.74 10.50 -3.78
N ALA A 121 1.51 10.80 -4.21
CA ALA A 121 1.03 12.17 -4.39
C ALA A 121 1.06 13.02 -3.11
N PHE A 122 1.04 12.41 -1.92
CA PHE A 122 1.23 13.13 -0.65
C PHE A 122 2.53 13.95 -0.64
N LEU A 123 3.54 13.55 -1.42
CA LEU A 123 4.81 14.25 -1.51
C LEU A 123 4.66 15.68 -2.04
N CYS A 124 3.61 15.94 -2.83
CA CYS A 124 3.33 17.26 -3.38
C CYS A 124 2.85 18.25 -2.31
N TRP A 125 2.46 17.80 -1.11
CA TRP A 125 2.01 18.66 0.00
C TRP A 125 2.92 18.48 1.22
N PRO A 126 2.91 19.44 2.19
CA PRO A 126 3.69 19.33 3.43
C PRO A 126 3.03 18.37 4.44
N VAL A 127 2.64 17.19 4.00
CA VAL A 127 2.09 16.11 4.84
C VAL A 127 3.09 14.99 4.99
N LEU A 128 3.06 14.28 6.12
CA LEU A 128 4.10 13.32 6.45
C LEU A 128 3.97 11.99 5.69
N SER A 129 2.75 11.56 5.43
CA SER A 129 2.43 10.32 4.73
C SER A 129 0.98 10.35 4.22
N PRO A 130 0.55 9.37 3.40
CA PRO A 130 -0.84 9.27 2.97
C PRO A 130 -1.86 9.18 4.12
N ASN A 131 -1.44 8.71 5.30
CA ASN A 131 -2.30 8.66 6.49
C ASN A 131 -2.77 10.06 6.93
N TYR A 132 -1.98 11.09 6.63
CA TYR A 132 -2.27 12.49 6.95
C TYR A 132 -2.91 13.26 5.80
N PHE A 133 -3.27 12.59 4.70
CA PHE A 133 -3.85 13.26 3.54
C PHE A 133 -5.22 13.89 3.81
N HIS A 134 -5.89 13.55 4.92
CA HIS A 134 -7.11 14.22 5.36
C HIS A 134 -6.92 15.72 5.61
N LEU A 135 -5.68 16.18 5.82
CA LEU A 135 -5.31 17.59 5.95
C LEU A 135 -5.31 18.32 4.59
N VAL A 136 -5.21 17.58 3.48
CA VAL A 136 -5.25 18.11 2.10
C VAL A 136 -6.66 17.94 1.53
N ASP A 137 -7.18 16.70 1.53
CA ASP A 137 -8.53 16.38 1.12
C ASP A 137 -9.08 15.18 1.89
N ARG A 138 -10.17 15.41 2.64
CA ARG A 138 -10.78 14.40 3.50
C ARG A 138 -11.49 13.30 2.71
N ARG A 139 -12.02 13.57 1.51
CA ARG A 139 -12.74 12.57 0.71
C ARG A 139 -11.76 11.60 0.04
N VAL A 140 -10.71 12.13 -0.59
CA VAL A 140 -9.63 11.32 -1.16
C VAL A 140 -9.00 10.46 -0.06
N TRP A 141 -8.72 11.04 1.11
CA TRP A 141 -8.24 10.26 2.24
C TRP A 141 -9.22 9.17 2.70
N ALA A 142 -10.49 9.52 2.87
CA ALA A 142 -11.50 8.58 3.37
C ALA A 142 -11.63 7.34 2.48
N LEU A 143 -11.55 7.52 1.16
CA LEU A 143 -11.72 6.46 0.17
C LEU A 143 -10.46 5.61 -0.06
N ASN A 144 -9.27 6.11 0.30
CA ASN A 144 -8.00 5.44 -0.04
C ASN A 144 -7.17 5.01 1.18
N TRP A 145 -7.08 5.84 2.21
CA TRP A 145 -6.11 5.67 3.29
C TRP A 145 -6.73 5.69 4.68
N SER A 146 -8.06 5.83 4.80
CA SER A 146 -8.73 5.57 6.07
C SER A 146 -8.57 4.10 6.48
N PRO A 147 -8.61 3.78 7.79
CA PRO A 147 -8.54 2.39 8.24
C PRO A 147 -9.58 1.49 7.55
N VAL A 148 -10.80 2.00 7.35
CA VAL A 148 -11.89 1.30 6.67
C VAL A 148 -11.56 1.04 5.20
N ALA A 149 -11.03 2.05 4.48
CA ALA A 149 -10.64 1.90 3.09
C ALA A 149 -9.51 0.88 2.91
N LYS A 150 -8.50 0.90 3.79
CA LYS A 150 -7.39 -0.06 3.76
C LYS A 150 -7.88 -1.50 3.95
N VAL A 151 -8.76 -1.72 4.93
CA VAL A 151 -9.38 -3.03 5.16
C VAL A 151 -10.23 -3.46 3.97
N ALA A 152 -11.08 -2.57 3.44
CA ALA A 152 -11.95 -2.89 2.31
C ALA A 152 -11.16 -3.26 1.04
N ASN A 153 -10.07 -2.55 0.76
CA ASN A 153 -9.25 -2.77 -0.42
C ASN A 153 -8.52 -4.13 -0.39
N THR A 154 -7.86 -4.44 0.73
CA THR A 154 -7.01 -5.65 0.82
C THR A 154 -7.77 -6.87 1.33
N ALA A 155 -8.55 -6.73 2.41
CA ALA A 155 -9.29 -7.86 2.98
C ALA A 155 -10.52 -8.24 2.13
N GLY A 156 -11.12 -7.29 1.41
CA GLY A 156 -12.24 -7.57 0.51
C GLY A 156 -11.85 -8.50 -0.64
N VAL A 157 -10.74 -8.19 -1.34
CA VAL A 157 -10.25 -9.00 -2.47
C VAL A 157 -9.68 -10.33 -1.98
N ILE A 158 -8.76 -10.31 -1.02
CA ILE A 158 -8.11 -11.54 -0.53
C ILE A 158 -9.10 -12.44 0.21
N GLY A 159 -10.01 -11.87 0.98
CA GLY A 159 -11.08 -12.64 1.65
C GLY A 159 -11.99 -13.33 0.64
N ALA A 160 -12.46 -12.62 -0.39
CA ALA A 160 -13.27 -13.23 -1.44
C ALA A 160 -12.52 -14.36 -2.17
N ILE A 161 -11.22 -14.18 -2.46
CA ILE A 161 -10.37 -15.24 -3.03
C ILE A 161 -10.27 -16.45 -2.08
N ALA A 162 -10.05 -16.22 -0.79
CA ALA A 162 -9.88 -17.29 0.20
C ALA A 162 -11.14 -18.17 0.35
N PHE A 163 -12.34 -17.60 0.10
CA PHE A 163 -13.60 -18.34 0.07
C PHE A 163 -14.01 -18.84 -1.33
N GLY A 164 -13.11 -18.76 -2.33
CA GLY A 164 -13.37 -19.20 -3.70
C GLY A 164 -14.35 -18.32 -4.49
N GLN A 165 -14.66 -17.12 -3.99
CA GLN A 165 -15.63 -16.18 -4.59
C GLN A 165 -14.94 -15.25 -5.61
N TYR A 166 -14.40 -15.81 -6.69
CA TYR A 166 -13.57 -15.06 -7.65
C TYR A 166 -14.32 -13.93 -8.38
N LEU A 167 -15.61 -14.11 -8.70
CA LEU A 167 -16.42 -13.07 -9.32
C LEU A 167 -16.64 -11.88 -8.38
N LEU A 168 -16.86 -12.15 -7.09
CA LEU A 168 -16.94 -11.11 -6.07
C LEU A 168 -15.60 -10.39 -5.92
N ALA A 169 -14.49 -11.15 -5.87
CA ALA A 169 -13.15 -10.59 -5.80
C ALA A 169 -12.84 -9.67 -6.99
N LEU A 170 -13.25 -10.08 -8.20
CA LEU A 170 -13.13 -9.28 -9.42
C LEU A 170 -13.97 -8.00 -9.32
N GLY A 171 -15.23 -8.11 -8.91
CA GLY A 171 -16.12 -6.96 -8.73
C GLY A 171 -15.55 -5.94 -7.74
N VAL A 172 -15.00 -6.42 -6.62
CA VAL A 172 -14.31 -5.56 -5.63
C VAL A 172 -13.06 -4.92 -6.24
N ALA A 173 -12.22 -5.67 -6.95
CA ALA A 173 -11.02 -5.13 -7.59
C ALA A 173 -11.34 -4.04 -8.62
N VAL A 174 -12.39 -4.24 -9.43
CA VAL A 174 -12.87 -3.23 -10.40
C VAL A 174 -13.44 -2.00 -9.68
N ALA A 175 -14.20 -2.18 -8.60
CA ALA A 175 -14.70 -1.07 -7.80
C ALA A 175 -13.55 -0.24 -7.19
N VAL A 176 -12.50 -0.91 -6.70
CA VAL A 176 -11.27 -0.24 -6.24
C VAL A 176 -10.64 0.56 -7.36
N VAL A 177 -10.47 -0.01 -8.56
CA VAL A 177 -9.94 0.73 -9.72
C VAL A 177 -10.74 2.00 -10.00
N ALA A 178 -12.08 1.92 -10.01
CA ALA A 178 -12.94 3.08 -10.22
C ALA A 178 -12.72 4.17 -9.15
N VAL A 179 -12.60 3.77 -7.88
CA VAL A 179 -12.26 4.69 -6.78
C VAL A 179 -10.88 5.33 -6.99
N LYS A 180 -9.87 4.56 -7.43
CA LYS A 180 -8.52 5.08 -7.70
C LYS A 180 -8.52 6.07 -8.86
N LEU A 181 -9.20 5.78 -9.96
CA LEU A 181 -9.32 6.68 -11.11
C LEU A 181 -10.01 8.00 -10.73
N TRP A 182 -11.11 7.92 -9.97
CA TRP A 182 -11.76 9.12 -9.44
C TRP A 182 -10.82 9.92 -8.54
N SER A 183 -10.08 9.24 -7.67
CA SER A 183 -9.15 9.85 -6.73
C SER A 183 -7.97 10.52 -7.42
N VAL A 184 -7.43 9.90 -8.49
CA VAL A 184 -6.40 10.52 -9.35
C VAL A 184 -6.94 11.80 -9.97
N ALA A 185 -8.13 11.76 -10.57
CA ALA A 185 -8.73 12.97 -11.14
C ALA A 185 -8.98 14.06 -10.08
N ALA A 186 -9.35 13.67 -8.85
CA ALA A 186 -9.48 14.61 -7.75
C ALA A 186 -8.13 15.21 -7.34
N VAL A 187 -7.08 14.40 -7.23
CA VAL A 187 -5.72 14.86 -6.90
C VAL A 187 -5.15 15.77 -7.97
N VAL A 188 -5.36 15.50 -9.26
CA VAL A 188 -4.94 16.39 -10.35
C VAL A 188 -5.57 17.78 -10.19
N ARG A 189 -6.89 17.85 -9.94
CA ARG A 189 -7.57 19.13 -9.66
C ARG A 189 -7.02 19.84 -8.43
N LEU A 190 -6.62 19.10 -7.39
CA LEU A 190 -5.99 19.68 -6.20
C LEU A 190 -4.61 20.26 -6.52
N LEU A 191 -3.82 19.59 -7.36
CA LEU A 191 -2.52 20.10 -7.79
C LEU A 191 -2.68 21.39 -8.59
N GLU A 192 -3.60 21.43 -9.55
CA GLU A 192 -3.89 22.64 -10.34
C GLU A 192 -4.38 23.79 -9.47
N ARG A 193 -5.36 23.52 -8.58
CA ARG A 193 -5.92 24.52 -7.65
C ARG A 193 -4.85 25.12 -6.74
N ASP A 194 -3.91 24.31 -6.27
CA ASP A 194 -2.87 24.72 -5.33
C ASP A 194 -1.59 25.24 -6.03
N GLY A 195 -1.58 25.33 -7.37
CA GLY A 195 -0.42 25.80 -8.15
C GLY A 195 0.79 24.87 -8.07
N ARG A 196 0.56 23.55 -7.98
CA ARG A 196 1.57 22.49 -7.83
C ARG A 196 1.74 21.63 -9.09
N ALA A 197 1.03 21.96 -10.17
CA ALA A 197 1.07 21.34 -11.49
C ALA A 197 1.66 22.30 -12.52
#